data_AF-A0A1R2C0D5-F1
#
_entry.id   AF-A0A1R2C0D5-F1
#
_cell.length_a   1.000
_cell.length_b   1.000
_cell.length_c   1.000
_cell.angle_alpha   90.00
_cell.angle_beta   90.00
_cell.angle_gamma   90.00
#
_symmetry.space_group_name_H-M   'P 1'
#
loop_
_entity.id
_entity.type
_entity.pdbx_description
1 polymer ?
#
loop_
_entity_poly.entity_id
_entity_poly.type
_entity_poly.pdbx_seq_one_letter_code
_entity_poly.pdbx_strand_id
1 'polypeptide(L)'
;MGGNKSKNVVYTIGVPNTEEIGLSAILRSPEAQQQIIAPTVWGCSSYYSLFEKLSLKYPNKPFIGTRWTENSDYQWLTYRKSFKMINKISAFLKKYKLSPDPFFEKEYQKSLPLLGFLSYNRIEWLFLEIACMNSGIVTIGLYENLDNFALYGALTNLKYLFCPADKISSVIQLQKKGIIGLEYIIAVDVVSNEIAQECMEIGIKMIHFEEMIHEETLAETIAVDHNDPCFLSLTSGTTNNPKFCIC
;
A
#
# COMPACT_ATOMS: atom_id res chain seq x y z
N MET A 1 40.74 -4.27 -29.22
CA MET A 1 40.24 -5.59 -28.73
C MET A 1 40.17 -5.55 -27.22
N GLY A 2 38.99 -5.31 -26.65
CA GLY A 2 38.76 -5.31 -25.20
C GLY A 2 37.52 -6.12 -24.92
N GLY A 3 37.65 -7.44 -24.84
CA GLY A 3 36.55 -8.32 -24.47
C GLY A 3 36.17 -8.05 -23.02
N ASN A 4 34.93 -7.59 -22.80
CA ASN A 4 34.33 -7.57 -21.47
C ASN A 4 34.33 -9.01 -20.94
N LYS A 5 35.21 -9.30 -19.96
CA LYS A 5 35.06 -10.51 -19.14
C LYS A 5 33.71 -10.39 -18.45
N SER A 6 32.78 -11.30 -18.75
CA SER A 6 31.58 -11.44 -17.92
C SER A 6 32.06 -11.69 -16.50
N LYS A 7 31.60 -10.88 -15.54
CA LYS A 7 31.81 -11.20 -14.14
C LYS A 7 31.08 -12.52 -13.89
N ASN A 8 31.78 -13.54 -13.42
CA ASN A 8 31.15 -14.76 -12.92
C ASN A 8 30.37 -14.39 -11.66
N VAL A 9 29.11 -14.01 -11.83
CA VAL A 9 28.19 -13.74 -10.73
C VAL A 9 27.64 -15.07 -10.26
N VAL A 10 27.98 -15.47 -9.03
CA VAL A 10 27.39 -16.63 -8.37
C VAL A 10 26.09 -16.16 -7.73
N TYR A 11 24.95 -16.67 -8.18
CA TYR A 11 23.64 -16.26 -7.67
C TYR A 11 23.22 -17.04 -6.42
N THR A 12 23.71 -18.28 -6.28
CA THR A 12 23.37 -19.16 -5.16
C THR A 12 24.54 -20.07 -4.80
N ILE A 13 24.58 -20.43 -3.51
CA ILE A 13 25.54 -21.38 -2.94
C ILE A 13 24.77 -22.43 -2.12
N GLY A 14 25.28 -23.66 -2.12
CA GLY A 14 24.75 -24.72 -1.25
C GLY A 14 25.15 -24.48 0.20
N VAL A 15 24.17 -24.57 1.11
CA VAL A 15 24.43 -24.59 2.55
C VAL A 15 25.10 -25.91 2.90
N PRO A 16 26.29 -25.91 3.51
CA PRO A 16 27.00 -27.15 3.85
C PRO A 16 26.14 -28.11 4.67
N ASN A 17 26.25 -29.41 4.38
CA ASN A 17 25.59 -30.50 5.10
C ASN A 17 24.05 -30.49 5.05
N THR A 18 23.46 -29.90 4.01
CA THR A 18 22.00 -29.89 3.80
C THR A 18 21.55 -30.70 2.58
N GLU A 19 22.50 -31.38 1.92
CA GLU A 19 22.21 -32.28 0.81
C GLU A 19 21.75 -33.64 1.35
N GLU A 20 20.69 -34.18 0.75
CA GLU A 20 20.12 -35.48 1.10
C GLU A 20 20.04 -36.37 -0.15
N ILE A 21 19.92 -37.68 0.02
CA ILE A 21 19.82 -38.61 -1.12
C ILE A 21 18.57 -38.25 -1.93
N GLY A 22 18.78 -37.79 -3.16
CA GLY A 22 17.71 -37.39 -4.08
C GLY A 22 17.29 -35.91 -4.00
N LEU A 23 17.93 -35.11 -3.15
CA LEU A 23 17.65 -33.68 -2.98
C LEU A 23 18.96 -32.88 -3.08
N SER A 24 18.92 -31.71 -3.72
CA SER A 24 20.07 -30.80 -3.67
C SER A 24 20.28 -30.24 -2.26
N ALA A 25 21.47 -29.73 -1.98
CA ALA A 25 21.66 -28.86 -0.82
C ALA A 25 20.66 -27.69 -0.84
N ILE A 26 20.31 -27.19 0.35
CA ILE A 26 19.59 -25.92 0.50
C ILE A 26 20.42 -24.83 -0.18
N LEU A 27 19.82 -24.14 -1.15
CA LEU A 27 20.49 -23.04 -1.85
C LEU A 27 20.19 -21.71 -1.16
N ARG A 28 21.23 -20.90 -0.94
CA ARG A 28 21.13 -19.52 -0.40
C ARG A 28 21.90 -18.53 -1.26
N SER A 29 21.56 -17.24 -1.16
CA SER A 29 22.42 -16.21 -1.76
C SER A 29 23.80 -16.24 -1.07
N PRO A 30 24.89 -15.96 -1.81
CA PRO A 30 26.24 -15.91 -1.24
C PRO A 30 26.37 -14.97 -0.03
N GLU A 31 25.60 -13.88 -0.03
CA GLU A 31 25.60 -12.85 1.00
C GLU A 31 24.87 -13.29 2.29
N ALA A 32 24.12 -14.39 2.24
CA ALA A 32 23.21 -14.86 3.28
C ALA A 32 23.68 -16.13 4.00
N GLN A 33 24.92 -16.57 3.76
CA GLN A 33 25.37 -17.94 4.09
C GLN A 33 25.23 -18.29 5.58
N GLN A 34 25.36 -17.32 6.49
CA GLN A 34 25.44 -17.55 7.94
C GLN A 34 24.35 -16.87 8.76
N GLN A 35 23.39 -16.16 8.16
CA GLN A 35 22.41 -15.36 8.91
C GLN A 35 20.97 -15.81 8.62
N ILE A 36 20.16 -15.88 9.68
CA ILE A 36 18.71 -15.75 9.56
C ILE A 36 18.51 -14.29 9.13
N ILE A 37 18.27 -14.06 7.84
CA ILE A 37 17.93 -12.73 7.36
C ILE A 37 16.49 -12.46 7.83
N ALA A 38 16.31 -11.97 9.05
CA ALA A 38 15.22 -11.05 9.30
C ALA A 38 15.68 -9.72 8.67
N PRO A 39 15.17 -9.31 7.51
CA PRO A 39 15.81 -8.25 6.74
C PRO A 39 15.44 -6.91 7.37
N THR A 40 16.17 -6.48 8.39
CA THR A 40 16.24 -5.05 8.64
C THR A 40 17.05 -4.43 7.51
N VAL A 41 16.38 -4.00 6.45
CA VAL A 41 17.04 -3.30 5.35
C VAL A 41 17.59 -2.00 5.93
N TRP A 42 18.92 -1.92 6.02
CA TRP A 42 19.63 -0.82 6.68
C TRP A 42 19.24 -0.59 8.15
N GLY A 43 18.86 -1.64 8.88
CA GLY A 43 18.45 -1.50 10.28
C GLY A 43 17.03 -0.94 10.47
N CYS A 44 16.23 -0.83 9.40
CA CYS A 44 14.83 -0.41 9.45
C CYS A 44 13.91 -1.62 9.58
N SER A 45 12.90 -1.53 10.45
CA SER A 45 11.90 -2.59 10.70
C SER A 45 10.56 -2.34 9.99
N SER A 46 10.45 -1.27 9.20
CA SER A 46 9.26 -0.96 8.41
C SER A 46 9.62 -0.20 7.13
N TYR A 47 8.76 -0.26 6.11
CA TYR A 47 8.92 0.55 4.90
C TYR A 47 8.90 2.06 5.20
N TYR A 48 8.08 2.50 6.16
CA TYR A 48 8.08 3.89 6.60
C TYR A 48 9.42 4.32 7.19
N SER A 49 9.99 3.55 8.12
CA SER A 49 11.30 3.89 8.73
C SER A 49 12.45 3.83 7.72
N LEU A 50 12.35 2.93 6.73
CA LEU A 50 13.27 2.92 5.59
C LEU A 50 13.16 4.20 4.76
N PHE A 51 11.93 4.64 4.46
CA PHE A 51 11.69 5.84 3.68
C PHE A 51 12.11 7.11 4.45
N GLU A 52 11.85 7.19 5.75
CA GLU A 52 12.36 8.26 6.63
C GLU A 52 13.89 8.33 6.54
N LYS A 53 14.58 7.20 6.73
CA LYS A 53 16.05 7.14 6.66
C LYS A 53 16.58 7.57 5.29
N LEU A 54 15.95 7.13 4.21
CA LEU A 54 16.28 7.56 2.85
C LEU A 54 16.08 9.07 2.67
N SER A 55 15.00 9.63 3.24
CA SER A 55 14.70 11.06 3.15
C SER A 55 15.71 11.93 3.89
N LEU A 56 16.23 11.45 5.03
CA LEU A 56 17.30 12.13 5.78
C LEU A 56 18.65 12.04 5.05
N LYS A 57 18.93 10.89 4.42
CA LYS A 57 20.20 10.65 3.71
C LYS A 57 20.27 11.37 2.36
N TYR A 58 19.17 11.43 1.62
CA TYR A 58 19.11 11.96 0.25
C TYR A 58 18.03 13.02 0.05
N PRO A 59 17.94 14.05 0.91
CA PRO A 59 16.76 14.90 1.01
C PRO A 59 16.42 15.67 -0.27
N ASN A 60 17.45 16.06 -1.04
CA ASN A 60 17.31 16.86 -2.25
C ASN A 60 17.38 16.03 -3.54
N LYS A 61 17.54 14.70 -3.45
CA LYS A 61 17.55 13.83 -4.63
C LYS A 61 16.12 13.63 -5.15
N PRO A 62 15.93 13.55 -6.48
CA PRO A 62 14.65 13.13 -7.06
C PRO A 62 14.24 11.76 -6.51
N PHE A 63 12.97 11.62 -6.13
CA PHE A 63 12.39 10.38 -5.63
C PHE A 63 11.32 9.84 -6.59
N ILE A 64 10.26 10.62 -6.79
CA ILE A 64 9.13 10.22 -7.64
C ILE A 64 8.80 11.30 -8.66
N GLY A 65 8.53 10.88 -9.89
CA GLY A 65 8.22 11.75 -11.02
C GLY A 65 6.81 11.51 -11.53
N THR A 66 6.06 12.58 -11.77
CA THR A 66 4.74 12.55 -12.42
C THR A 66 4.82 13.25 -13.76
N ARG A 67 4.13 12.73 -14.77
CA ARG A 67 3.93 13.41 -16.06
C ARG A 67 2.44 13.49 -16.35
N TRP A 68 2.00 14.58 -16.95
CA TRP A 68 0.57 14.84 -17.22
C TRP A 68 0.12 14.23 -18.54
N THR A 69 1.04 14.16 -19.51
CA THR A 69 0.84 13.53 -20.81
C THR A 69 2.07 12.71 -21.17
N GLU A 70 1.94 11.81 -22.15
CA GLU A 70 3.06 10.98 -22.62
C GLU A 70 4.25 11.81 -23.11
N ASN A 71 3.97 13.00 -23.66
CA ASN A 71 4.95 13.90 -24.25
C ASN A 71 5.49 14.96 -23.26
N SER A 72 4.94 15.03 -22.05
CA SER A 72 5.41 15.98 -21.03
C SER A 72 6.61 15.45 -20.25
N ASP A 73 7.51 16.35 -19.88
CA ASP A 73 8.61 16.03 -18.97
C ASP A 73 8.10 15.62 -17.59
N TYR A 74 8.85 14.73 -16.94
CA TYR A 74 8.57 14.36 -15.55
C TYR A 74 8.81 15.54 -14.60
N GLN A 75 7.80 15.84 -13.80
CA GLN A 75 7.91 16.71 -12.64
C GLN A 75 8.30 15.88 -11.43
N TRP A 76 9.51 16.12 -10.91
CA TRP A 76 10.08 15.34 -9.83
C TRP A 76 9.85 15.97 -8.46
N LEU A 77 9.39 15.14 -7.52
CA LEU A 77 9.43 15.45 -6.10
C LEU A 77 10.70 14.86 -5.48
N THR A 78 11.34 15.65 -4.61
CA THR A 78 12.48 15.22 -3.82
C THR A 78 12.04 14.36 -2.64
N TYR A 79 12.90 13.46 -2.16
CA TYR A 79 12.61 12.68 -0.94
C TYR A 79 12.09 13.52 0.23
N ARG A 80 12.68 14.69 0.52
CA ARG A 80 12.26 15.57 1.62
C ARG A 80 10.82 16.06 1.47
N LYS A 81 10.44 16.49 0.26
CA LYS A 81 9.09 16.97 -0.03
C LYS A 81 8.07 15.83 0.08
N SER A 82 8.38 14.67 -0.49
CA SER A 82 7.52 13.48 -0.41
C SER A 82 7.33 13.01 1.04
N PHE A 83 8.41 12.95 1.83
CA PHE A 83 8.31 12.57 3.23
C PHE A 83 7.48 13.55 4.06
N LYS A 84 7.63 14.87 3.80
CA LYS A 84 6.77 15.88 4.42
C LYS A 84 5.28 15.64 4.11
N MET A 85 4.93 15.33 2.87
CA MET A 85 3.55 15.03 2.47
C MET A 85 3.03 13.74 3.13
N ILE A 86 3.82 12.67 3.11
CA ILE A 86 3.50 11.39 3.76
C ILE A 86 3.24 11.60 5.27
N ASN A 87 4.04 12.42 5.94
CA ASN A 87 3.86 12.68 7.38
C ASN A 87 2.56 13.45 7.66
N LYS A 88 2.16 14.38 6.79
CA LYS A 88 0.88 15.06 6.92
C LYS A 88 -0.30 14.11 6.71
N ILE A 89 -0.24 13.27 5.67
CA ILE A 89 -1.26 12.25 5.40
C ILE A 89 -1.36 11.27 6.57
N SER A 90 -0.22 10.81 7.08
CA SER A 90 -0.16 9.93 8.24
C SER A 90 -0.77 10.62 9.46
N ALA A 91 -0.46 11.90 9.67
CA ALA A 91 -1.02 12.66 10.79
C ALA A 91 -2.55 12.77 10.71
N PHE A 92 -3.08 13.05 9.52
CA PHE A 92 -4.51 13.06 9.26
C PHE A 92 -5.15 11.71 9.60
N LEU A 93 -4.59 10.60 9.10
CA LEU A 93 -5.11 9.25 9.34
C LEU A 93 -5.14 8.88 10.84
N LYS A 94 -4.08 9.21 11.58
CA LYS A 94 -3.98 8.94 13.03
C LYS A 94 -5.02 9.72 13.84
N LYS A 95 -5.29 10.96 13.44
CA LYS A 95 -6.35 11.79 14.02
C LYS A 95 -7.74 11.27 13.67
N TYR A 96 -7.93 10.82 12.44
CA TYR A 96 -9.19 10.30 11.95
C TYR A 96 -9.61 8.99 12.62
N LYS A 97 -8.63 8.15 13.01
CA LYS A 97 -8.82 6.87 13.71
C LYS A 97 -9.80 5.96 12.98
N LEU A 98 -9.39 5.47 11.80
CA LEU A 98 -10.19 4.49 11.06
C LEU A 98 -10.54 3.30 11.96
N SER A 99 -11.81 2.92 11.95
CA SER A 99 -12.32 1.82 12.74
C SER A 99 -11.68 0.50 12.30
N PRO A 100 -11.34 -0.39 13.24
CA PRO A 100 -10.85 -1.71 12.90
C PRO A 100 -11.84 -2.52 12.04
N ASP A 101 -11.28 -3.41 11.23
CA ASP A 101 -12.03 -4.36 10.42
C ASP A 101 -11.90 -5.79 10.97
N PRO A 102 -12.98 -6.58 11.04
CA PRO A 102 -12.94 -7.96 11.55
C PRO A 102 -12.23 -8.94 10.61
N PHE A 103 -11.87 -8.55 9.38
CA PHE A 103 -11.22 -9.41 8.40
C PHE A 103 -10.00 -10.15 8.96
N PHE A 104 -9.23 -9.51 9.84
CA PHE A 104 -8.01 -10.08 10.42
C PHE A 104 -8.24 -10.86 11.73
N GLU A 105 -9.43 -10.80 12.33
CA GLU A 105 -9.68 -11.38 13.67
C GLU A 105 -9.42 -12.88 13.71
N LYS A 106 -9.81 -13.60 12.65
CA LYS A 106 -9.68 -15.06 12.60
C LYS A 106 -8.22 -15.53 12.57
N GLU A 107 -7.37 -14.85 11.80
CA GLU A 107 -5.99 -15.28 11.55
C GLU A 107 -4.98 -14.63 12.52
N TYR A 108 -5.23 -13.38 12.95
CA TYR A 108 -4.31 -12.60 13.79
C TYR A 108 -4.81 -12.32 15.20
N GLN A 109 -6.04 -12.75 15.55
CA GLN A 109 -6.67 -12.46 16.86
C GLN A 109 -6.68 -10.96 17.18
N LYS A 110 -6.73 -10.14 16.13
CA LYS A 110 -6.65 -8.69 16.18
C LYS A 110 -7.51 -8.10 15.07
N SER A 111 -8.25 -7.05 15.39
CA SER A 111 -8.96 -6.26 14.39
C SER A 111 -8.03 -5.12 13.95
N LEU A 112 -7.81 -4.98 12.65
CA LEU A 112 -6.97 -3.93 12.07
C LEU A 112 -7.78 -3.16 11.02
N PRO A 113 -7.64 -1.83 10.92
CA PRO A 113 -8.32 -1.09 9.87
C PRO A 113 -7.78 -1.49 8.49
N LEU A 114 -8.68 -1.66 7.52
CA LEU A 114 -8.37 -2.02 6.14
C LEU A 114 -8.82 -0.92 5.18
N LEU A 115 -7.89 -0.41 4.37
CA LEU A 115 -8.14 0.59 3.34
C LEU A 115 -7.91 0.00 1.95
N GLY A 116 -8.95 0.02 1.11
CA GLY A 116 -8.87 -0.45 -0.26
C GLY A 116 -8.42 0.64 -1.22
N PHE A 117 -7.65 0.28 -2.23
CA PHE A 117 -7.15 1.17 -3.25
C PHE A 117 -7.71 0.72 -4.60
N LEU A 118 -8.71 1.45 -5.10
CA LEU A 118 -9.26 1.27 -6.45
C LEU A 118 -8.81 2.45 -7.30
N SER A 119 -7.59 2.42 -7.82
CA SER A 119 -7.02 3.54 -8.55
C SER A 119 -6.01 3.06 -9.59
N TYR A 120 -5.60 3.97 -10.48
CA TYR A 120 -4.45 3.75 -11.35
C TYR A 120 -3.16 4.14 -10.60
N ASN A 121 -2.02 3.79 -11.16
CA ASN A 121 -0.72 4.18 -10.60
C ASN A 121 -0.58 5.70 -10.57
N ARG A 122 -0.50 6.26 -9.36
CA ARG A 122 -0.33 7.70 -9.12
C ARG A 122 0.41 7.96 -7.81
N ILE A 123 0.95 9.16 -7.65
CA ILE A 123 1.80 9.49 -6.49
C ILE A 123 1.03 9.47 -5.17
N GLU A 124 -0.26 9.81 -5.22
CA GLU A 124 -1.16 9.86 -4.09
C GLU A 124 -1.38 8.46 -3.51
N TRP A 125 -1.44 7.43 -4.38
CA TRP A 125 -1.45 6.03 -3.94
C TRP A 125 -0.23 5.75 -3.08
N LEU A 126 0.97 5.97 -3.62
CA LEU A 126 2.22 5.65 -2.94
C LEU A 126 2.33 6.39 -1.61
N PHE A 127 1.94 7.67 -1.58
CA PHE A 127 2.02 8.46 -0.37
C PHE A 127 1.02 8.00 0.68
N LEU A 128 -0.20 7.67 0.29
CA LEU A 128 -1.22 7.15 1.19
C LEU A 128 -0.84 5.79 1.76
N GLU A 129 -0.30 4.90 0.94
CA GLU A 129 0.12 3.57 1.36
C GLU A 129 1.25 3.62 2.38
N ILE A 130 2.31 4.40 2.13
CA ILE A 130 3.39 4.58 3.11
C ILE A 130 2.87 5.24 4.40
N ALA A 131 1.92 6.18 4.27
CA ALA A 131 1.28 6.82 5.43
C ALA A 131 0.43 5.84 6.25
N CYS A 132 -0.28 4.91 5.59
CA CYS A 132 -1.07 3.85 6.23
C CYS A 132 -0.17 2.91 7.06
N MET A 133 0.98 2.53 6.51
CA MET A 133 1.97 1.71 7.22
C MET A 133 2.46 2.38 8.52
N ASN A 134 2.58 3.70 8.53
CA ASN A 134 2.95 4.45 9.74
C ASN A 134 1.78 4.67 10.72
N SER A 135 0.57 4.36 10.29
CA SER A 135 -0.67 4.57 11.03
C SER A 135 -1.33 3.26 11.46
N GLY A 136 -0.69 2.10 11.23
CA GLY A 136 -1.24 0.78 11.56
C GLY A 136 -2.47 0.41 10.75
N ILE A 137 -2.58 0.94 9.52
CA ILE A 137 -3.67 0.66 8.59
C ILE A 137 -3.16 -0.30 7.52
N VAL A 138 -3.85 -1.42 7.37
CA VAL A 138 -3.55 -2.39 6.31
C VAL A 138 -4.14 -1.88 5.00
N THR A 139 -3.39 -1.96 3.90
CA THR A 139 -3.90 -1.60 2.58
C THR A 139 -4.22 -2.82 1.72
N ILE A 140 -5.12 -2.67 0.75
CA ILE A 140 -5.33 -3.68 -0.30
C ILE A 140 -5.46 -3.01 -1.67
N GLY A 141 -4.60 -3.38 -2.61
CA GLY A 141 -4.70 -2.97 -4.00
C GLY A 141 -5.77 -3.76 -4.73
N LEU A 142 -6.79 -3.09 -5.24
CA LEU A 142 -7.93 -3.69 -5.92
C LEU A 142 -7.78 -3.56 -7.43
N TYR A 143 -8.14 -4.60 -8.17
CA TYR A 143 -8.17 -4.55 -9.62
C TYR A 143 -9.17 -3.50 -10.10
N GLU A 144 -8.85 -2.84 -11.22
CA GLU A 144 -9.69 -1.76 -11.74
C GLU A 144 -11.03 -2.24 -12.28
N ASN A 145 -11.16 -3.53 -12.63
CA ASN A 145 -12.41 -4.05 -13.13
C ASN A 145 -13.47 -4.14 -12.00
N LEU A 146 -14.70 -3.76 -12.35
CA LEU A 146 -15.76 -3.57 -11.37
C LEU A 146 -16.18 -4.88 -10.70
N ASP A 147 -16.15 -5.99 -11.44
CA ASP A 147 -16.54 -7.31 -10.93
C ASP A 147 -15.55 -7.82 -9.87
N ASN A 148 -14.25 -7.64 -10.08
CA ASN A 148 -13.24 -7.94 -9.06
C ASN A 148 -13.40 -6.99 -7.89
N PHE A 149 -13.58 -5.69 -8.11
CA PHE A 149 -13.80 -4.75 -7.02
C PHE A 149 -15.00 -5.16 -6.14
N ALA A 150 -16.13 -5.50 -6.77
CA ALA A 150 -17.31 -6.03 -6.09
C ALA A 150 -16.99 -7.30 -5.27
N LEU A 151 -16.31 -8.27 -5.88
CA LEU A 151 -15.94 -9.54 -5.22
C LEU A 151 -15.01 -9.32 -4.03
N TYR A 152 -13.90 -8.61 -4.23
CA TYR A 152 -12.90 -8.40 -3.19
C TYR A 152 -13.41 -7.45 -2.11
N GLY A 153 -14.14 -6.40 -2.47
CA GLY A 153 -14.76 -5.49 -1.51
C GLY A 153 -15.75 -6.19 -0.59
N ALA A 154 -16.56 -7.11 -1.14
CA ALA A 154 -17.46 -7.94 -0.34
C ALA A 154 -16.71 -8.93 0.57
N LEU A 155 -15.70 -9.62 0.02
CA LEU A 155 -14.91 -10.62 0.76
C LEU A 155 -14.14 -10.02 1.95
N THR A 156 -13.69 -8.77 1.82
CA THR A 156 -12.97 -8.07 2.88
C THR A 156 -13.86 -7.18 3.73
N ASN A 157 -15.18 -7.19 3.52
CA ASN A 157 -16.13 -6.28 4.18
C ASN A 157 -15.66 -4.81 4.17
N LEU A 158 -15.17 -4.36 3.01
CA LEU A 158 -14.40 -3.13 2.93
C LEU A 158 -15.22 -1.90 3.31
N LYS A 159 -14.72 -1.11 4.28
CA LYS A 159 -15.37 0.11 4.78
C LYS A 159 -14.77 1.41 4.22
N TYR A 160 -13.48 1.39 3.88
CA TYR A 160 -12.73 2.56 3.45
C TYR A 160 -12.14 2.34 2.06
N LEU A 161 -12.33 3.30 1.15
CA LEU A 161 -11.85 3.21 -0.23
C LEU A 161 -11.13 4.47 -0.69
N PHE A 162 -9.90 4.35 -1.16
CA PHE A 162 -9.21 5.36 -1.97
C PHE A 162 -9.57 5.18 -3.45
N CYS A 163 -10.14 6.23 -4.07
CA CYS A 163 -10.76 6.13 -5.38
C CYS A 163 -10.65 7.45 -6.18
N PRO A 164 -10.26 7.41 -7.47
CA PRO A 164 -10.32 8.57 -8.35
C PRO A 164 -11.77 8.90 -8.72
N ALA A 165 -12.05 10.16 -9.09
CA ALA A 165 -13.42 10.64 -9.26
C ALA A 165 -14.21 9.88 -10.34
N ASP A 166 -13.53 9.45 -11.41
CA ASP A 166 -14.11 8.73 -12.54
C ASP A 166 -14.64 7.32 -12.19
N LYS A 167 -14.22 6.75 -11.05
CA LYS A 167 -14.68 5.44 -10.58
C LYS A 167 -15.81 5.51 -9.55
N ILE A 168 -16.07 6.69 -8.96
CA ILE A 168 -17.01 6.84 -7.84
C ILE A 168 -18.45 6.47 -8.23
N SER A 169 -18.91 6.85 -9.44
CA SER A 169 -20.26 6.50 -9.89
C SER A 169 -20.49 4.99 -9.97
N SER A 170 -19.49 4.21 -10.38
CA SER A 170 -19.59 2.74 -10.39
C SER A 170 -19.61 2.16 -8.97
N VAL A 171 -18.85 2.75 -8.05
CA VAL A 171 -18.85 2.37 -6.62
C VAL A 171 -20.23 2.63 -6.00
N ILE A 172 -20.84 3.79 -6.27
CA ILE A 172 -22.19 4.12 -5.83
C ILE A 172 -23.20 3.07 -6.30
N GLN A 173 -23.12 2.62 -7.56
CA GLN A 173 -24.03 1.58 -8.07
C GLN A 173 -23.89 0.26 -7.33
N LEU A 174 -22.68 -0.15 -6.95
CA LEU A 174 -22.45 -1.36 -6.15
C LEU A 174 -22.98 -1.22 -4.72
N GLN A 175 -22.78 -0.06 -4.09
CA GLN A 175 -23.32 0.25 -2.76
C GLN A 175 -24.85 0.19 -2.77
N LYS A 176 -25.51 0.83 -3.74
CA LYS A 176 -26.99 0.82 -3.88
C LYS A 176 -27.56 -0.58 -4.11
N LYS A 177 -26.79 -1.48 -4.75
CA LYS A 177 -27.16 -2.88 -4.94
C LYS A 177 -26.90 -3.76 -3.69
N GLY A 178 -26.28 -3.20 -2.64
CA GLY A 178 -25.92 -3.95 -1.43
C GLY A 178 -24.80 -4.97 -1.65
N ILE A 179 -23.99 -4.80 -2.71
CA ILE A 179 -22.88 -5.71 -3.01
C ILE A 179 -21.66 -5.41 -2.13
N ILE A 180 -21.47 -4.13 -1.79
CA ILE A 180 -20.40 -3.64 -0.91
C ILE A 180 -21.02 -2.79 0.22
N GLY A 181 -20.27 -2.58 1.29
CA GLY A 181 -20.69 -1.83 2.49
C GLY A 181 -19.70 -0.76 2.89
N LEU A 182 -19.42 0.20 1.99
CA LEU A 182 -18.51 1.30 2.28
C LEU A 182 -19.14 2.32 3.24
N GLU A 183 -18.30 2.85 4.12
CA GLU A 183 -18.62 3.98 5.00
C GLU A 183 -17.93 5.27 4.51
N TYR A 184 -16.74 5.15 3.90
CA TYR A 184 -15.92 6.28 3.49
C TYR A 184 -15.27 6.10 2.13
N ILE A 185 -15.20 7.19 1.37
CA ILE A 185 -14.37 7.31 0.16
C ILE A 185 -13.35 8.44 0.36
N ILE A 186 -12.06 8.12 0.19
CA ILE A 186 -10.98 9.08 0.01
C ILE A 186 -10.90 9.40 -1.49
N ALA A 187 -11.47 10.52 -1.88
CA ALA A 187 -11.50 10.99 -3.26
C ALA A 187 -10.20 11.72 -3.60
N VAL A 188 -9.51 11.27 -4.64
CA VAL A 188 -8.21 11.86 -5.02
C VAL A 188 -8.38 13.12 -5.86
N ASP A 189 -9.38 13.11 -6.73
CA ASP A 189 -9.64 14.19 -7.68
C ASP A 189 -10.84 15.02 -7.21
N VAL A 190 -11.08 16.14 -7.89
CA VAL A 190 -12.27 16.95 -7.68
C VAL A 190 -13.50 16.14 -8.06
N VAL A 191 -14.45 16.03 -7.13
CA VAL A 191 -15.72 15.35 -7.32
C VAL A 191 -16.82 16.38 -7.55
N SER A 192 -17.75 16.11 -8.46
CA SER A 192 -18.88 17.01 -8.70
C SER A 192 -19.83 17.04 -7.49
N ASN A 193 -20.54 18.15 -7.32
CA ASN A 193 -21.50 18.30 -6.21
C ASN A 193 -22.60 17.23 -6.28
N GLU A 194 -23.00 16.83 -7.49
CA GLU A 194 -24.02 15.81 -7.71
C GLU A 194 -23.55 14.44 -7.19
N ILE A 195 -22.31 14.04 -7.52
CA ILE A 195 -21.74 12.76 -7.06
C ILE A 195 -21.51 12.79 -5.54
N ALA A 196 -21.01 13.91 -5.00
CA ALA A 196 -20.81 14.06 -3.56
C ALA A 196 -22.13 13.96 -2.77
N GLN A 197 -23.19 14.60 -3.29
CA GLN A 197 -24.54 14.52 -2.73
C GLN A 197 -25.09 13.10 -2.79
N GLU A 198 -24.89 12.39 -3.92
CA GLU A 198 -25.34 11.00 -4.07
C GLU A 198 -24.63 10.06 -3.08
N CYS A 199 -23.32 10.25 -2.84
CA CYS A 199 -22.60 9.54 -1.78
C CYS A 199 -23.20 9.79 -0.40
N MET A 200 -23.50 11.06 -0.06
CA MET A 200 -24.08 11.44 1.21
C MET A 200 -25.45 10.79 1.43
N GLU A 201 -26.31 10.77 0.40
CA GLU A 201 -27.65 10.19 0.45
C GLU A 201 -27.66 8.68 0.71
N ILE A 202 -26.62 7.97 0.27
CA ILE A 202 -26.45 6.53 0.50
C ILE A 202 -25.55 6.23 1.71
N GLY A 203 -25.23 7.25 2.52
CA GLY A 203 -24.49 7.10 3.77
C GLY A 203 -22.97 6.96 3.63
N ILE A 204 -22.40 7.23 2.45
CA ILE A 204 -20.95 7.28 2.23
C ILE A 204 -20.45 8.69 2.53
N LYS A 205 -19.48 8.80 3.45
CA LYS A 205 -18.79 10.05 3.74
C LYS A 205 -17.60 10.21 2.80
N MET A 206 -17.42 11.41 2.26
CA MET A 206 -16.31 11.74 1.38
C MET A 206 -15.21 12.49 2.13
N ILE A 207 -13.96 12.14 1.86
CA ILE A 207 -12.76 12.82 2.33
C ILE A 207 -11.94 13.16 1.09
N HIS A 208 -11.58 14.43 0.88
CA HIS A 208 -10.69 14.76 -0.23
C HIS A 208 -9.24 14.54 0.16
N PHE A 209 -8.46 13.90 -0.71
CA PHE A 209 -7.03 13.66 -0.47
C PHE A 209 -6.27 14.96 -0.19
N GLU A 210 -6.70 16.07 -0.81
CA GLU A 210 -6.15 17.41 -0.61
C GLU A 210 -6.20 17.87 0.86
N GLU A 211 -7.21 17.44 1.63
CA GLU A 211 -7.34 17.76 3.05
C GLU A 211 -6.20 17.12 3.86
N MET A 212 -5.77 15.92 3.45
CA MET A 212 -4.74 15.15 4.14
C MET A 212 -3.35 15.76 3.95
N ILE A 213 -3.06 16.34 2.78
CA ILE A 213 -1.77 17.01 2.51
C ILE A 213 -1.71 18.44 3.08
N HIS A 214 -2.85 18.98 3.51
CA HIS A 214 -2.95 20.25 4.21
C HIS A 214 -2.94 20.11 5.73
N GLU A 215 -2.98 18.90 6.29
CA GLU A 215 -2.92 18.69 7.74
C GLU A 215 -1.65 19.31 8.34
N GLU A 216 -1.82 20.13 9.39
CA GLU A 216 -0.74 20.84 10.07
C GLU A 216 -0.56 20.40 11.51
N THR A 217 -1.52 19.63 12.06
CA THR A 217 -1.43 19.12 13.41
C THR A 217 -0.32 18.08 13.54
N LEU A 218 0.37 18.12 14.67
CA LEU A 218 1.27 17.06 15.10
C LEU A 218 0.41 15.86 15.51
N ALA A 219 0.56 14.73 14.82
CA ALA A 219 -0.14 13.53 15.21
C ALA A 219 0.53 12.80 16.37
N GLU A 220 -0.30 12.15 17.18
CA GLU A 220 0.14 11.21 18.19
C GLU A 220 1.01 10.11 17.55
N THR A 221 2.05 9.70 18.25
CA THR A 221 2.81 8.52 17.86
C THR A 221 1.96 7.28 18.15
N ILE A 222 1.50 6.60 17.11
CA ILE A 222 0.92 5.26 17.23
C ILE A 222 2.08 4.25 17.19
N ALA A 223 2.11 3.35 18.18
CA ALA A 223 2.98 2.18 18.15
C ALA A 223 2.41 1.19 17.12
N VAL A 224 3.14 0.95 16.04
CA VAL A 224 2.80 -0.08 15.04
C VAL A 224 3.59 -1.33 15.38
N ASP A 225 2.91 -2.48 15.47
CA ASP A 225 3.58 -3.77 15.68
C ASP A 225 4.19 -4.22 14.35
N HIS A 226 5.47 -4.58 14.36
CA HIS A 226 6.18 -5.03 13.17
C HIS A 226 5.74 -6.42 12.68
N ASN A 227 4.93 -7.13 13.47
CA ASN A 227 4.29 -8.39 13.07
C ASN A 227 2.87 -8.18 12.53
N ASP A 228 2.31 -6.96 12.61
CA ASP A 228 1.03 -6.68 12.00
C ASP A 228 1.17 -6.67 10.46
N PRO A 229 0.15 -7.16 9.74
CA PRO A 229 0.04 -6.95 8.31
C PRO A 229 0.20 -5.48 7.92
N CYS A 230 0.96 -5.21 6.86
CA CYS A 230 1.10 -3.88 6.29
C CYS A 230 0.26 -3.70 5.02
N PHE A 231 0.17 -4.73 4.18
CA PHE A 231 -0.73 -4.74 3.01
C PHE A 231 -1.14 -6.15 2.60
N LEU A 232 -2.20 -6.23 1.80
CA LEU A 232 -2.68 -7.43 1.14
C LEU A 232 -2.39 -7.35 -0.35
N SER A 233 -1.75 -8.40 -0.89
CA SER A 233 -1.60 -8.57 -2.33
C SER A 233 -2.58 -9.61 -2.85
N LEU A 234 -3.35 -9.24 -3.87
CA LEU A 234 -4.21 -10.16 -4.60
C LEU A 234 -3.37 -11.03 -5.54
N THR A 235 -3.63 -12.34 -5.57
CA THR A 235 -2.95 -13.25 -6.49
C THR A 235 -3.97 -14.04 -7.29
N SER A 236 -3.81 -14.04 -8.62
CA SER A 236 -4.58 -14.90 -9.52
C SER A 236 -3.99 -16.30 -9.47
N GLY A 237 -4.39 -17.11 -8.48
CA GLY A 237 -4.08 -18.54 -8.49
C GLY A 237 -4.75 -19.25 -9.67
N THR A 238 -4.34 -20.48 -9.96
CA THR A 238 -5.01 -21.34 -10.97
C THR A 238 -6.39 -21.82 -10.55
N THR A 239 -6.74 -21.62 -9.27
CA THR A 239 -8.07 -21.89 -8.71
C THR A 239 -8.91 -20.63 -8.82
N ASN A 240 -10.16 -20.72 -9.30
CA ASN A 240 -11.11 -19.60 -9.41
C ASN A 240 -11.48 -18.91 -8.08
N ASN A 241 -10.86 -19.30 -6.96
CA ASN A 241 -11.08 -18.71 -5.65
C ASN A 241 -10.06 -17.59 -5.37
N PRO A 242 -10.53 -16.40 -4.97
CA PRO A 242 -9.69 -15.31 -4.47
C PRO A 242 -8.69 -15.73 -3.40
N LYS A 243 -7.46 -15.25 -3.50
CA LYS A 243 -6.41 -15.46 -2.49
C LYS A 243 -5.75 -14.13 -2.11
N PHE A 244 -5.55 -13.96 -0.81
CA PHE A 244 -4.84 -12.82 -0.23
C PHE A 244 -3.47 -13.30 0.25
N CYS A 245 -2.41 -12.68 -0.26
CA CYS A 245 -1.09 -12.76 0.36
C CYS A 245 -1.01 -11.66 1.41
N ILE A 246 -0.69 -12.03 2.64
CA ILE A 246 -0.54 -11.10 3.76
C ILE A 246 0.95 -10.76 3.88
N CYS A 247 1.26 -9.47 3.84
CA CYS A 247 2.62 -8.94 3.83
C CYS A 247 2.90 -8.08 5.05
#